data_AF-A0A678TAG4-F1
#
_entry.id   AF-A0A678TAG4-F1
#
_cell.length_a   1.000
_cell.length_b   1.000
_cell.length_c   1.000
_cell.angle_alpha   90.00
_cell.angle_beta   90.00
_cell.angle_gamma   90.00
#
_symmetry.space_group_name_H-M   'P 1'
#
loop_
_entity.id
_entity.type
_entity.pdbx_description
1 polymer ?
#
loop_
_entity_poly.entity_id
_entity_poly.type
_entity_poly.pdbx_seq_one_letter_code
_entity_poly.pdbx_strand_id
1 'polypeptide(L)'
;MVCQTKEKGGLGVRELHLQNQCLLLKLIHKLHHPGDSAWAQWARTGLDLANLTGRDAVGAHWDALRNLLPFYRCITSVVLGDGRATSFWDDHWHGSGTLASTFPSLASHVTESGASVSDTKRQGIRAQLVPRLSRQAAAELTQVEDILDRLRLSNEPDDRLCPLMTTPGDHKIHT
;
A
#
# COMPACT_ATOMS: atom_id res chain seq x y z
N MET A 1 -40.09 -30.44 17.79
CA MET A 1 -39.88 -31.57 16.87
C MET A 1 -39.98 -31.03 15.44
N VAL A 2 -39.04 -31.43 14.59
CA VAL A 2 -38.91 -31.15 13.14
C VAL A 2 -38.32 -29.79 12.75
N CYS A 3 -37.01 -29.87 12.50
CA CYS A 3 -36.21 -29.06 11.58
C CYS A 3 -36.74 -29.18 10.14
N GLN A 4 -36.67 -28.11 9.34
CA GLN A 4 -36.26 -28.25 7.93
C GLN A 4 -35.71 -26.93 7.36
N THR A 5 -34.68 -27.12 6.57
CA THR A 5 -33.66 -26.19 6.05
C THR A 5 -34.21 -25.22 5.02
N LYS A 6 -33.76 -23.96 5.09
CA LYS A 6 -34.01 -22.95 4.04
C LYS A 6 -33.03 -23.12 2.88
N GLU A 7 -32.95 -24.34 2.35
CA GLU A 7 -32.37 -24.61 1.03
C GLU A 7 -33.47 -24.39 0.00
N LYS A 8 -33.55 -23.16 -0.52
CA LYS A 8 -34.10 -22.76 -1.84
C LYS A 8 -34.51 -21.28 -1.77
N GLY A 9 -33.66 -20.41 -2.33
CA GLY A 9 -34.04 -19.04 -2.68
C GLY A 9 -33.66 -17.96 -1.68
N GLY A 10 -32.43 -17.96 -1.17
CA GLY A 10 -31.89 -16.76 -0.53
C GLY A 10 -31.76 -15.66 -1.57
N LEU A 11 -32.54 -14.57 -1.45
CA LEU A 11 -32.31 -13.35 -2.22
C LEU A 11 -30.81 -13.05 -2.16
N GLY A 12 -30.18 -12.87 -3.32
CA GLY A 12 -28.74 -12.64 -3.48
C GLY A 12 -28.25 -11.31 -2.90
N VAL A 13 -28.61 -11.02 -1.64
CA VAL A 13 -28.02 -9.99 -0.81
C VAL A 13 -26.65 -10.51 -0.40
N ARG A 14 -25.70 -10.43 -1.34
CA ARG A 14 -24.28 -10.39 -1.00
C ARG A 14 -24.14 -9.38 0.14
N GLU A 15 -23.48 -9.75 1.23
CA GLU A 15 -23.34 -8.86 2.39
C GLU A 15 -22.93 -7.45 1.94
N LEU A 16 -23.83 -6.48 2.10
CA LEU A 16 -23.66 -5.11 1.63
C LEU A 16 -22.38 -4.49 2.20
N HIS A 17 -22.02 -4.88 3.43
CA HIS A 17 -20.78 -4.48 4.08
C HIS A 17 -19.54 -4.95 3.31
N LEU A 18 -19.46 -6.25 3.00
CA LEU A 18 -18.36 -6.82 2.23
C LEU A 18 -18.30 -6.21 0.82
N GLN A 19 -19.45 -6.06 0.17
CA GLN A 19 -19.52 -5.40 -1.13
C GLN A 19 -18.98 -3.97 -1.07
N ASN A 20 -19.34 -3.20 -0.05
CA ASN A 20 -18.85 -1.84 0.14
C ASN A 20 -17.33 -1.81 0.38
N GLN A 21 -16.79 -2.70 1.21
CA GLN A 21 -15.34 -2.83 1.41
C GLN A 21 -14.62 -3.15 0.09
N CYS A 22 -15.13 -4.08 -0.70
CA CYS A 22 -14.56 -4.39 -2.01
C CYS A 22 -14.60 -3.20 -2.97
N LEU A 23 -15.67 -2.39 -2.95
CA LEU A 23 -15.75 -1.18 -3.77
C LEU A 23 -14.73 -0.12 -3.33
N LEU A 24 -14.54 0.07 -2.02
CA LEU A 24 -13.53 0.97 -1.49
C LEU A 24 -12.11 0.49 -1.82
N LEU A 25 -11.82 -0.81 -1.73
CA LEU A 25 -10.53 -1.37 -2.14
C LEU A 25 -10.27 -1.16 -3.63
N LYS A 26 -11.30 -1.36 -4.48
CA LYS A 26 -11.21 -1.05 -5.91
C LYS A 26 -10.97 0.44 -6.16
N LEU A 27 -11.54 1.30 -5.32
CA LEU A 27 -11.33 2.75 -5.39
C LEU A 27 -9.88 3.12 -5.03
N ILE A 28 -9.33 2.56 -3.95
CA ILE A 28 -7.91 2.72 -3.59
C ILE A 28 -7.02 2.24 -4.73
N HIS A 29 -7.31 1.06 -5.29
CA HIS A 29 -6.55 0.53 -6.42
C HIS A 29 -6.55 1.48 -7.62
N LYS A 30 -7.70 2.05 -7.97
CA LYS A 30 -7.83 3.06 -9.03
C LYS A 30 -7.11 4.37 -8.76
N LEU A 31 -6.88 4.74 -7.49
CA LEU A 31 -6.08 5.93 -7.16
C LEU A 31 -4.60 5.74 -7.49
N HIS A 32 -4.08 4.52 -7.33
CA HIS A 32 -2.70 4.19 -7.64
C HIS A 32 -2.44 3.92 -9.12
N HIS A 33 -3.46 3.54 -9.89
CA HIS A 33 -3.31 3.30 -11.32
C HIS A 33 -3.64 4.54 -12.15
N PRO A 34 -2.96 4.74 -13.29
CA PRO A 34 -3.30 5.81 -14.21
C PRO A 34 -4.72 5.59 -14.75
N GLY A 35 -5.66 6.42 -14.30
CA GLY A 35 -7.02 6.48 -14.83
C GLY A 35 -7.45 7.91 -15.14
N ASP A 36 -8.38 8.05 -16.09
CA ASP A 36 -8.84 9.35 -16.61
C ASP A 36 -9.96 10.00 -15.79
N SER A 37 -10.30 9.45 -14.62
CA SER A 37 -11.34 10.08 -13.81
C SER A 37 -10.82 11.40 -13.20
N ALA A 38 -11.58 12.48 -13.39
CA ALA A 38 -11.25 13.80 -12.83
C ALA A 38 -11.04 13.76 -11.30
N TRP A 39 -11.81 12.91 -10.60
CA TRP A 39 -11.64 12.70 -9.16
C TRP A 39 -10.27 12.10 -8.81
N ALA A 40 -9.84 11.05 -9.51
CA ALA A 40 -8.53 10.43 -9.25
C ALA A 40 -7.37 11.35 -9.65
N GLN A 41 -7.52 12.16 -10.71
CA GLN A 41 -6.53 13.17 -11.06
C GLN A 41 -6.40 14.23 -9.96
N TRP A 42 -7.52 14.80 -9.52
CA TRP A 42 -7.54 15.76 -8.41
C TRP A 42 -6.90 15.16 -7.14
N ALA A 43 -7.30 13.95 -6.75
CA ALA A 43 -6.75 13.27 -5.59
C ALA A 43 -5.22 13.10 -5.69
N ARG A 44 -4.69 12.69 -6.84
CA ARG A 44 -3.24 12.52 -7.05
C ARG A 44 -2.47 13.84 -6.96
N THR A 45 -3.08 14.99 -7.26
CA THR A 45 -2.39 16.29 -7.19
C THR A 45 -2.27 16.86 -5.78
N GLY A 46 -3.19 16.49 -4.87
CA GLY A 46 -3.29 17.11 -3.54
C GLY A 46 -2.97 16.19 -2.37
N LEU A 47 -2.71 14.90 -2.63
CA LEU A 47 -2.59 13.88 -1.58
C LEU A 47 -1.23 13.19 -1.60
N ASP A 48 -0.76 12.85 -0.40
CA ASP A 48 0.19 11.77 -0.21
C ASP A 48 -0.54 10.44 -0.45
N LEU A 49 -0.30 9.86 -1.64
CA LEU A 49 -0.89 8.58 -2.05
C LEU A 49 -0.33 7.41 -1.25
N ALA A 50 0.87 7.50 -0.68
CA ALA A 50 1.44 6.40 0.09
C ALA A 50 0.57 6.09 1.32
N ASN A 51 0.00 7.11 1.97
CA ASN A 51 -0.80 6.96 3.19
C ASN A 51 -2.24 7.48 3.09
N LEU A 52 -2.67 7.99 1.92
CA LEU A 52 -3.96 8.64 1.72
C LEU A 52 -4.17 9.80 2.73
N THR A 53 -3.13 10.61 2.89
CA THR A 53 -3.14 11.81 3.75
C THR A 53 -2.92 13.07 2.92
N GLY A 54 -3.26 14.23 3.49
CA GLY A 54 -3.17 15.51 2.79
C GLY A 54 -4.19 16.51 3.31
N ARG A 55 -4.03 17.77 2.91
CA ARG A 55 -4.87 18.88 3.39
C ARG A 55 -6.36 18.64 3.11
N ASP A 56 -6.67 18.03 1.97
CA ASP A 56 -8.04 17.80 1.51
C ASP A 56 -8.55 16.37 1.79
N ALA A 57 -7.73 15.51 2.42
CA ALA A 57 -8.11 14.14 2.82
C ALA A 57 -8.71 14.09 4.23
N VAL A 58 -9.77 14.89 4.44
CA VAL A 58 -10.46 15.04 5.73
C VAL A 58 -11.88 14.46 5.67
N GLY A 59 -12.31 13.81 6.75
CA GLY A 59 -13.67 13.32 6.94
C GLY A 59 -13.85 11.82 6.77
N ALA A 60 -15.06 11.35 7.11
CA ALA A 60 -15.37 9.92 7.25
C ALA A 60 -15.11 9.07 6.00
N HIS A 61 -15.18 9.65 4.81
CA HIS A 61 -14.87 8.94 3.56
C HIS A 61 -13.38 8.57 3.48
N TRP A 62 -12.49 9.52 3.79
CA TRP A 62 -11.05 9.28 3.81
C TRP A 62 -10.64 8.40 4.98
N ASP A 63 -11.32 8.51 6.12
CA ASP A 63 -11.10 7.60 7.25
C ASP A 63 -11.45 6.15 6.87
N ALA A 64 -12.55 5.93 6.15
CA ALA A 64 -12.90 4.60 5.66
C ALA A 64 -11.86 4.03 4.69
N LEU A 65 -11.30 4.86 3.80
CA LEU A 65 -10.23 4.44 2.89
C LEU A 65 -8.94 4.13 3.65
N ARG A 66 -8.53 4.98 4.60
CA ARG A 66 -7.35 4.75 5.46
C ARG A 66 -7.50 3.50 6.31
N ASN A 67 -8.69 3.22 6.83
CA ASN A 67 -8.96 2.00 7.60
C ASN A 67 -8.82 0.72 6.76
N LEU A 68 -9.03 0.80 5.44
CA LEU A 68 -8.86 -0.32 4.51
C LEU A 68 -7.46 -0.39 3.91
N LEU A 69 -6.65 0.66 4.06
CA LEU A 69 -5.31 0.72 3.48
C LEU A 69 -4.39 -0.42 3.97
N PRO A 70 -4.32 -0.77 5.28
CA PRO A 70 -3.50 -1.91 5.72
C PRO A 70 -3.88 -3.24 5.06
N PHE A 71 -5.19 -3.48 4.87
CA PHE A 71 -5.65 -4.67 4.16
C PHE A 71 -5.28 -4.62 2.69
N TYR A 72 -5.44 -3.46 2.04
CA TYR A 72 -5.01 -3.25 0.66
C TYR A 72 -3.52 -3.54 0.47
N ARG A 73 -2.65 -3.06 1.37
CA ARG A 73 -1.20 -3.32 1.35
C ARG A 73 -0.87 -4.79 1.51
N CYS A 74 -1.66 -5.54 2.29
CA CYS A 74 -1.48 -6.98 2.47
C CYS A 74 -1.76 -7.81 1.20
N ILE A 75 -2.67 -7.35 0.35
CA ILE A 75 -3.08 -8.05 -0.88
C ILE A 75 -2.44 -7.51 -2.15
N THR A 76 -1.52 -6.54 -2.04
CA THR A 76 -0.85 -5.92 -3.17
C THR A 76 0.67 -5.93 -3.00
N SER A 77 1.37 -6.00 -4.12
CA SER A 77 2.80 -5.71 -4.19
C SER A 77 3.04 -4.53 -5.14
N VAL A 78 4.20 -3.89 -5.02
CA VAL A 78 4.52 -2.69 -5.76
C VAL A 78 5.79 -2.89 -6.58
N VAL A 79 5.70 -2.58 -7.87
CA VAL A 79 6.85 -2.38 -8.74
C VAL A 79 7.19 -0.90 -8.69
N LEU A 80 8.37 -0.59 -8.14
CA LEU A 80 8.79 0.80 -7.96
C LEU A 80 9.06 1.49 -9.29
N GLY A 81 8.45 2.67 -9.43
CA GLY A 81 8.79 3.68 -10.41
C GLY A 81 9.51 4.84 -9.70
N ASP A 82 8.79 5.92 -9.45
CA ASP A 82 9.28 7.13 -8.78
C ASP A 82 9.27 7.04 -7.25
N GLY A 83 8.63 6.01 -6.68
CA GLY A 83 8.56 5.72 -5.26
C GLY A 83 7.72 6.70 -4.45
N ARG A 84 6.95 7.60 -5.08
CA ARG A 84 6.18 8.65 -4.39
C ARG A 84 4.88 8.14 -3.81
N ALA A 85 4.27 7.13 -4.43
CA ALA A 85 2.97 6.59 -4.03
C ALA A 85 3.09 5.31 -3.19
N THR A 86 4.29 5.03 -2.68
CA THR A 86 4.65 3.78 -1.99
C THR A 86 5.24 4.07 -0.63
N SER A 87 4.62 3.54 0.43
CA SER A 87 5.14 3.61 1.79
C SER A 87 6.42 2.79 1.90
N PHE A 88 7.45 3.38 2.51
CA PHE A 88 8.74 2.70 2.65
C PHE A 88 8.64 1.45 3.54
N TRP A 89 7.89 1.53 4.64
CA TRP A 89 7.82 0.48 5.64
C TRP A 89 6.69 -0.51 5.42
N ASP A 90 5.54 -0.03 4.96
CA ASP A 90 4.29 -0.78 5.01
C ASP A 90 3.89 -1.44 3.70
N ASP A 91 4.42 -0.96 2.56
CA ASP A 91 4.15 -1.56 1.26
C ASP A 91 5.14 -2.67 0.93
N HIS A 92 4.68 -3.70 0.21
CA HIS A 92 5.54 -4.77 -0.29
C HIS A 92 6.16 -4.37 -1.63
N TRP A 93 7.30 -3.68 -1.57
CA TRP A 93 8.05 -3.24 -2.76
C TRP A 93 9.43 -3.88 -2.89
N HIS A 94 9.90 -4.62 -1.89
CA HIS A 94 11.20 -5.28 -1.90
C HIS A 94 11.16 -6.67 -1.25
N GLY A 95 11.84 -7.65 -1.85
CA GLY A 95 11.95 -9.00 -1.30
C GLY A 95 10.60 -9.72 -1.21
N SER A 96 10.41 -10.51 -0.15
CA SER A 96 9.25 -11.38 0.03
C SER A 96 8.15 -10.81 0.93
N GLY A 97 8.31 -9.59 1.44
CA GLY A 97 7.34 -8.95 2.33
C GLY A 97 7.62 -7.48 2.55
N THR A 98 6.97 -6.88 3.55
CA THR A 98 7.21 -5.47 3.90
C THR A 98 8.54 -5.32 4.65
N LEU A 99 9.19 -4.16 4.52
CA LEU A 99 10.40 -3.89 5.29
C LEU A 99 10.13 -3.89 6.80
N ALA A 100 8.96 -3.43 7.24
CA ALA A 100 8.57 -3.47 8.65
C ALA A 100 8.52 -4.88 9.22
N SER A 101 8.02 -5.85 8.43
CA SER A 101 7.97 -7.26 8.85
C SER A 101 9.34 -7.96 8.78
N THR A 102 10.20 -7.53 7.85
CA THR A 102 11.53 -8.12 7.64
C THR A 102 12.55 -7.60 8.65
N PHE A 103 12.44 -6.33 9.06
CA PHE A 103 13.34 -5.63 9.98
C PHE A 103 12.57 -5.07 11.19
N PRO A 104 11.96 -5.93 12.02
CA PRO A 104 11.05 -5.49 13.08
C PRO A 104 11.76 -4.70 14.19
N SER A 105 13.04 -4.98 14.44
CA SER A 105 13.80 -4.27 15.48
C SER A 105 14.09 -2.85 15.07
N LEU A 106 14.40 -2.62 13.79
CA LEU A 106 14.58 -1.27 13.24
C LEU A 106 13.24 -0.54 13.12
N ALA A 107 12.20 -1.22 12.63
CA ALA A 107 10.86 -0.64 12.50
C ALA A 107 10.31 -0.10 13.83
N SER A 108 10.61 -0.77 14.95
CA SER A 108 10.21 -0.29 16.29
C SER A 108 10.89 1.02 16.73
N HIS A 109 11.90 1.48 15.99
CA HIS A 109 12.66 2.71 16.27
C HIS A 109 12.33 3.85 15.28
N VAL A 110 11.38 3.63 14.37
CA VAL A 110 10.93 4.64 13.41
C VAL A 110 10.02 5.64 14.11
N THR A 111 10.29 6.93 13.97
CA THR A 111 9.47 8.01 14.51
C THR A 111 8.31 8.37 13.59
N GLU A 112 8.52 8.26 12.28
CA GLU A 112 7.53 8.60 11.25
C GLU A 112 7.48 7.48 10.20
N SER A 113 6.51 6.57 10.31
CA SER A 113 6.35 5.46 9.36
C SER A 113 5.67 5.86 8.04
N GLY A 114 5.18 7.10 7.95
CA GLY A 114 4.47 7.62 6.78
C GLY A 114 5.36 8.03 5.62
N ALA A 115 6.68 7.93 5.71
CA ALA A 115 7.54 8.35 4.61
C ALA A 115 7.39 7.46 3.37
N SER A 116 7.32 8.08 2.19
CA SER A 116 7.37 7.34 0.93
C SER A 116 8.77 6.78 0.67
N VAL A 117 8.89 5.83 -0.25
CA VAL A 117 10.19 5.31 -0.71
C VAL A 117 11.04 6.45 -1.28
N SER A 118 10.43 7.35 -2.06
CA SER A 118 11.11 8.51 -2.65
C SER A 118 11.64 9.48 -1.60
N ASP A 119 10.86 9.74 -0.54
CA ASP A 119 11.25 10.63 0.54
C ASP A 119 12.35 10.02 1.38
N THR A 120 12.25 8.73 1.69
CA THR A 120 13.26 7.99 2.44
C THR A 120 14.58 7.93 1.69
N LYS A 121 14.55 7.72 0.37
CA LYS A 121 15.75 7.75 -0.47
C LYS A 121 16.39 9.14 -0.52
N ARG A 122 15.59 10.20 -0.54
CA ARG A 122 16.06 11.60 -0.61
C ARG A 122 16.62 12.11 0.72
N GLN A 123 15.92 11.85 1.82
CA GLN A 123 16.26 12.37 3.15
C GLN A 123 17.23 11.46 3.90
N GLY A 124 17.29 10.19 3.52
CA GLY A 124 18.00 9.13 4.23
C GLY A 124 17.17 8.56 5.37
N ILE A 125 17.23 7.24 5.55
CA ILE A 125 16.47 6.52 6.58
C ILE A 125 16.80 6.97 8.01
N ARG A 126 18.04 7.42 8.27
CA ARG A 126 18.46 7.89 9.60
C ARG A 126 17.64 9.07 10.12
N ALA A 127 17.10 9.90 9.23
CA ALA A 127 16.27 11.05 9.63
C ALA A 127 14.92 10.63 10.24
N GLN A 128 14.47 9.39 9.98
CA GLN A 128 13.18 8.86 10.43
C GLN A 128 13.33 7.98 11.69
N LEU A 129 14.52 7.89 12.26
CA LEU A 129 14.82 7.00 13.38
C LEU A 129 15.05 7.80 14.66
N VAL A 130 14.70 7.20 15.81
CA VAL A 130 15.11 7.75 17.10
C VAL A 130 16.65 7.72 17.24
N PRO A 131 17.26 8.67 17.98
CA PRO A 131 18.71 8.75 18.10
C PRO A 131 19.39 7.52 18.73
N ARG A 132 18.67 6.75 19.54
CA ARG A 132 19.21 5.58 20.26
C ARG A 132 18.64 4.30 19.68
N LEU A 133 19.47 3.58 18.93
CA LEU A 133 19.14 2.27 18.38
C LEU A 133 19.67 1.16 19.28
N SER A 134 18.92 0.07 19.36
CA SER A 134 19.45 -1.19 19.88
C SER A 134 20.54 -1.75 18.96
N ARG A 135 21.38 -2.67 19.47
CA ARG A 135 22.41 -3.34 18.64
C ARG A 135 21.80 -4.07 17.44
N GLN A 136 20.65 -4.71 17.63
CA GLN A 136 19.94 -5.41 16.58
C GLN A 136 19.39 -4.43 15.54
N ALA A 137 18.77 -3.32 15.97
CA ALA A 137 18.28 -2.29 15.07
C ALA A 137 19.41 -1.65 14.24
N ALA A 138 20.60 -1.46 14.82
CA ALA A 138 21.76 -0.95 14.08
C ALA A 138 22.28 -1.95 13.01
N ALA A 139 22.21 -3.25 13.29
CA ALA A 139 22.55 -4.29 12.31
C ALA A 139 21.53 -4.36 11.17
N GLU A 140 20.24 -4.25 11.50
CA GLU A 140 19.15 -4.17 10.50
C GLU A 140 19.27 -2.89 9.67
N LEU A 141 19.64 -1.75 10.27
CA LEU A 141 19.86 -0.48 9.58
C LEU A 141 20.91 -0.60 8.48
N THR A 142 22.00 -1.31 8.76
CA THR A 142 23.08 -1.53 7.78
C THR A 142 22.54 -2.27 6.54
N GLN A 143 21.65 -3.25 6.73
CA GLN A 143 21.04 -3.98 5.61
C GLN A 143 20.06 -3.11 4.83
N VAL A 144 19.24 -2.31 5.51
CA VAL A 144 18.30 -1.40 4.85
C VAL A 144 19.02 -0.29 4.08
N GLU A 145 20.18 0.15 4.57
CA GLU A 145 21.04 1.10 3.86
C GLU A 145 21.63 0.50 2.57
N ASP A 146 22.05 -0.76 2.57
CA ASP A 146 22.48 -1.45 1.34
C ASP A 146 21.32 -1.58 0.33
N ILE A 147 20.10 -1.89 0.80
CA ILE A 147 18.90 -1.89 -0.05
C ILE A 147 18.68 -0.51 -0.67
N LEU A 148 18.73 0.55 0.14
CA LEU A 148 18.59 1.92 -0.32
C LEU A 148 19.68 2.29 -1.33
N ASP A 149 20.95 1.94 -1.09
CA ASP A 149 22.07 2.27 -1.98
C ASP A 149 21.94 1.64 -3.36
N ARG A 150 21.40 0.41 -3.42
CA ARG A 150 21.11 -0.31 -4.67
C ARG A 150 19.83 0.17 -5.35
N LEU A 151 18.92 0.79 -4.61
CA LEU A 151 17.66 1.28 -5.16
C LEU A 151 17.89 2.34 -6.25
N ARG A 152 17.21 2.16 -7.38
CA ARG A 152 17.19 3.09 -8.51
C ARG A 152 15.73 3.41 -8.83
N LEU A 153 15.33 4.65 -8.54
CA LEU A 153 14.01 5.16 -8.87
C LEU A 153 14.03 5.71 -10.30
N SER A 154 12.91 5.58 -11.00
CA SER A 154 12.68 6.15 -12.32
C SER A 154 11.81 7.40 -12.24
N ASN A 155 11.43 7.97 -13.38
CA ASN A 155 10.45 9.06 -13.45
C ASN A 155 9.03 8.57 -13.78
N GLU A 156 8.84 7.27 -13.90
CA GLU A 156 7.53 6.66 -14.16
C GLU A 156 6.77 6.45 -12.85
N PRO A 157 5.43 6.46 -12.86
CA PRO A 157 4.66 6.18 -11.65
C PRO A 157 4.89 4.75 -11.15
N ASP A 158 4.76 4.56 -9.83
CA ASP A 158 4.73 3.23 -9.22
C ASP A 158 3.56 2.39 -9.77
N ASP A 159 3.79 1.09 -9.98
CA ASP A 159 2.76 0.15 -10.45
C ASP A 159 2.39 -0.85 -9.34
N ARG A 160 1.09 -1.03 -9.08
CA ARG A 160 0.61 -1.85 -7.97
C ARG A 160 -0.07 -3.12 -8.47
N LEU A 161 0.60 -4.24 -8.26
CA LEU A 161 0.11 -5.54 -8.65
C LEU A 161 -0.86 -6.07 -7.60
N CYS A 162 -2.09 -6.38 -8.04
CA CYS A 162 -3.10 -7.04 -7.22
C CYS A 162 -3.53 -8.34 -7.90
N PRO A 163 -3.16 -9.52 -7.35
CA PRO A 163 -3.56 -10.82 -7.92
C PRO A 163 -5.08 -11.01 -8.02
N LEU A 164 -5.84 -10.26 -7.21
CA LEU A 164 -7.30 -10.35 -7.15
C LEU A 164 -8.02 -9.38 -8.11
N MET A 165 -7.28 -8.43 -8.71
CA MET A 165 -7.85 -7.39 -9.60
C MET A 165 -7.29 -7.41 -11.02
N THR A 166 -6.36 -8.33 -11.32
CA THR A 166 -5.94 -8.61 -12.70
C THR A 166 -7.13 -9.16 -13.48
N THR A 167 -7.57 -8.42 -14.50
CA THR A 167 -8.58 -8.91 -15.44
C THR A 167 -8.01 -10.12 -16.19
N PRO A 168 -8.77 -11.21 -16.39
CA PRO A 168 -8.31 -12.40 -17.10
C PRO A 168 -8.21 -12.16 -18.62
N GLY A 169 -7.34 -11.24 -19.04
CA GLY A 169 -7.17 -10.82 -20.43
C GLY A 169 -5.73 -10.50 -20.87
N ASP A 170 -4.79 -10.26 -19.94
CA ASP A 170 -3.43 -9.80 -20.30
C ASP A 170 -2.38 -10.91 -20.39
N HIS A 171 -2.81 -12.14 -20.71
CA HIS A 171 -1.90 -13.21 -21.12
C HIS A 171 -1.88 -13.35 -22.64
N LYS A 172 -1.38 -12.32 -23.34
CA LYS A 172 -0.81 -12.54 -24.68
C LYS A 172 0.64 -12.99 -24.51
N ILE A 173 0.78 -14.30 -24.32
CA ILE A 173 2.05 -15.02 -24.50
C ILE A 173 2.47 -14.81 -25.96
N HIS A 174 3.52 -14.02 -26.17
CA HIS A 174 4.21 -14.00 -27.46
C HIS A 174 5.15 -15.22 -27.45
N THR A 175 4.77 -16.22 -28.26
CA THR A 175 5.67 -17.28 -28.73
C THR A 175 6.54 -16.71 -29.84
#